data_AF-A0A968RUN1-F1
#
_entry.id   AF-A0A968RUN1-F1
#
_cell.length_a   1.000
_cell.length_b   1.000
_cell.length_c   1.000
_cell.angle_alpha   90.00
_cell.angle_beta   90.00
_cell.angle_gamma   90.00
#
_symmetry.space_group_name_H-M   'P 1'
#
loop_
_entity.id
_entity.type
_entity.pdbx_description
1 polymer ?
#
loop_
_entity_poly.entity_id
_entity_poly.type
_entity_poly.pdbx_seq_one_letter_code
_entity_poly.pdbx_strand_id
1 'polypeptide(L)' 'TAMQIGGAWGTILEIQGVIDWALSEFGNLKVFLTGGDAIFLSNYLKNKIFVHPNLVLNGLNQILNYNVQLLA' A
#
# COMPACT_ATOMS: atom_id res chain seq x y z
N THR A 1 20.76 15.14 -0.15
CA THR A 1 21.35 15.42 1.19
C THR A 1 21.23 14.17 2.06
N ALA A 2 22.15 13.91 3.01
CA ALA A 2 22.19 12.66 3.78
C ALA A 2 20.85 12.31 4.49
N MET A 3 20.16 13.31 5.06
CA MET A 3 18.86 13.11 5.72
C MET A 3 17.76 12.58 4.78
N GLN A 4 17.71 13.10 3.54
CA GLN A 4 16.70 12.67 2.56
C GLN A 4 16.95 11.22 2.12
N ILE A 5 18.21 10.86 1.89
CA ILE A 5 18.60 9.51 1.52
C ILE A 5 18.28 8.55 2.68
N GLY A 6 18.65 8.92 3.92
CA GLY A 6 18.36 8.13 5.10
C GLY A 6 16.86 7.91 5.32
N GLY A 7 16.05 8.97 5.22
CA GLY A 7 14.60 8.88 5.38
C GLY A 7 13.93 8.03 4.29
N ALA A 8 14.29 8.25 3.02
CA ALA A 8 13.72 7.50 1.90
C ALA A 8 14.10 6.01 1.96
N TRP A 9 15.40 5.70 2.08
CA TRP A 9 15.86 4.31 2.12
C TRP A 9 15.49 3.60 3.42
N GLY A 10 15.49 4.30 4.55
CA GLY A 10 14.99 3.76 5.81
C GLY A 10 13.55 3.29 5.67
N THR A 11 12.66 4.15 5.17
CA THR A 11 11.25 3.83 4.94
C THR A 11 11.09 2.64 3.98
N ILE A 12 11.82 2.62 2.87
CA ILE A 12 11.76 1.52 1.89
C ILE A 12 12.17 0.19 2.53
N LEU A 13 13.27 0.18 3.28
CA LEU A 13 13.80 -1.02 3.93
C LEU A 13 12.88 -1.51 5.06
N GLU A 14 12.28 -0.59 5.82
CA GLU A 14 11.29 -0.93 6.86
C GLU A 14 10.06 -1.60 6.25
N ILE A 15 9.48 -1.01 5.20
CA ILE A 15 8.33 -1.60 4.50
C ILE A 15 8.67 -2.97 3.92
N GLN A 16 9.82 -3.08 3.25
CA GLN A 16 10.31 -4.34 2.68
C GLN A 16 10.46 -5.43 3.76
N GLY A 17 11.07 -5.08 4.90
CA GLY A 17 11.24 -6.00 6.02
C GLY A 17 9.91 -6.49 6.62
N VAL A 18 8.92 -5.60 6.74
CA VAL A 18 7.58 -5.97 7.21
C VAL A 18 6.89 -6.91 6.23
N ILE A 19 7.01 -6.66 4.92
CA ILE A 19 6.44 -7.54 3.89
C ILE A 19 7.08 -8.93 3.96
N ASP A 20 8.41 -8.99 4.02
CA ASP A 20 9.15 -10.26 4.05
C ASP A 20 8.82 -11.07 5.32
N TRP A 21 8.75 -10.42 6.47
CA TRP A 21 8.30 -11.05 7.72
C TRP A 21 6.86 -11.56 7.62
N ALA A 22 5.93 -10.74 7.11
CA ALA A 22 4.54 -11.16 7.00
C ALA A 22 4.37 -12.35 6.04
N LEU A 23 5.12 -12.39 4.94
CA LEU A 23 5.13 -13.52 4.01
C LEU A 23 5.76 -14.77 4.62
N SER A 24 6.77 -14.64 5.48
CA SER A 24 7.36 -15.80 6.16
C SER A 24 6.40 -16.40 7.19
N GLU A 25 5.70 -15.56 7.95
CA GLU A 25 4.79 -16.03 9.02
C GLU A 25 3.44 -16.52 8.50
N PHE A 26 2.86 -15.86 7.50
CA PHE A 26 1.48 -16.13 7.05
C PHE A 26 1.41 -16.76 5.66
N GLY A 27 2.55 -16.99 5.01
CA GLY A 27 2.64 -17.58 3.68
C GLY A 27 2.23 -16.60 2.58
N ASN A 28 1.37 -17.04 1.66
CA ASN A 28 1.04 -16.24 0.48
C ASN A 28 0.05 -15.12 0.80
N LEU A 29 0.56 -13.88 0.87
CA LEU A 29 -0.24 -12.68 1.10
C LEU A 29 -0.37 -11.82 -0.16
N LYS A 30 -1.51 -11.15 -0.29
CA LYS A 30 -1.67 -10.04 -1.23
C LYS A 30 -1.35 -8.73 -0.51
N VAL A 31 -0.27 -8.09 -0.92
CA VAL A 31 0.16 -6.81 -0.36
C VAL A 31 -0.37 -5.67 -1.21
N PHE A 32 -1.11 -4.75 -0.59
CA PHE A 32 -1.64 -3.55 -1.22
C PHE A 32 -0.92 -2.31 -0.69
N LEU A 33 -0.43 -1.46 -1.59
CA LEU A 33 0.18 -0.18 -1.27
C LEU A 33 -0.72 0.96 -1.75
N THR A 34 -1.07 1.88 -0.85
CA THR A 34 -1.99 3.01 -1.09
C THR A 34 -1.38 4.30 -0.55
N GLY A 35 -2.01 5.45 -0.81
CA GLY A 35 -1.53 6.77 -0.40
C GLY A 35 -0.75 7.48 -1.51
N GLY A 36 -0.37 8.73 -1.24
CA GLY A 36 0.23 9.63 -2.25
C GLY A 36 1.55 9.12 -2.83
N ASP A 37 2.44 8.59 -1.98
CA ASP A 37 3.77 8.13 -2.40
C ASP A 37 3.80 6.66 -2.83
N ALA A 38 2.64 6.00 -2.93
CA ALA A 38 2.56 4.57 -3.23
C ALA A 38 3.24 4.21 -4.55
N ILE A 39 3.07 5.05 -5.59
CA ILE A 39 3.71 4.84 -6.90
C ILE A 39 5.23 4.97 -6.76
N PHE A 40 5.71 5.98 -6.06
CA PHE A 40 7.14 6.20 -5.84
C PHE A 40 7.78 5.01 -5.11
N LEU A 41 7.20 4.63 -3.96
CA LEU A 41 7.69 3.53 -3.13
C LEU A 41 7.65 2.18 -3.86
N SER A 42 6.62 1.95 -4.68
CA SER A 42 6.48 0.68 -5.42
C SER A 42 7.62 0.38 -6.39
N ASN A 43 8.34 1.41 -6.86
CA ASN A 43 9.47 1.24 -7.76
C ASN A 43 10.70 0.61 -7.08
N TYR A 44 10.73 0.57 -5.74
CA TYR A 44 11.88 0.11 -4.95
C TYR A 44 11.61 -1.17 -4.16
N LEU A 45 10.33 -1.55 -3.97
CA LEU A 45 9.94 -2.76 -3.26
C LEU A 45 10.06 -3.99 -4.18
N LYS A 46 10.55 -5.11 -3.65
CA LYS A 46 10.93 -6.29 -4.46
C LYS A 46 9.80 -7.31 -4.60
N ASN A 47 8.89 -7.38 -3.64
CA ASN A 47 7.79 -8.36 -3.67
C ASN A 47 6.71 -7.93 -4.66
N LYS A 48 5.90 -8.89 -5.10
CA LYS A 48 4.71 -8.61 -5.88
C LYS A 48 3.70 -7.84 -5.03
N ILE A 49 3.57 -6.55 -5.30
CA ILE A 49 2.63 -5.65 -4.63
C ILE A 49 1.60 -5.11 -5.62
N PHE A 50 0.44 -4.74 -5.09
CA PHE A 50 -0.62 -4.06 -5.85
C PHE A 50 -0.71 -2.61 -5.41
N VAL A 51 -0.57 -1.68 -6.34
CA VAL A 51 -0.58 -0.24 -6.04
C VAL A 51 -1.96 0.34 -6.31
N HIS A 52 -2.57 0.94 -5.29
CA HIS A 52 -3.90 1.53 -5.38
C HIS A 52 -3.95 2.87 -4.61
N PRO A 53 -3.45 3.99 -5.17
CA PRO A 53 -3.22 5.23 -4.42
C PRO A 53 -4.46 5.80 -3.70
N ASN A 54 -5.64 5.64 -4.32
CA ASN A 54 -6.92 6.16 -3.85
C ASN A 54 -7.81 5.07 -3.23
N LEU A 55 -7.23 4.02 -2.64
CA LEU A 55 -7.99 2.87 -2.14
C LEU A 55 -9.12 3.27 -1.19
N VAL A 56 -8.84 4.18 -0.25
CA VAL A 56 -9.84 4.70 0.70
C VAL A 56 -10.99 5.42 -0.01
N LEU A 57 -10.68 6.29 -0.98
CA LEU A 57 -11.71 7.03 -1.72
C LEU A 57 -12.59 6.08 -2.54
N ASN A 58 -12.00 5.06 -3.16
CA ASN A 58 -12.75 4.04 -3.87
C ASN A 58 -13.64 3.21 -2.93
N GLY A 59 -13.15 2.89 -1.73
CA GLY A 59 -13.94 2.19 -0.71
C GLY A 59 -15.13 3.04 -0.24
N LEU A 60 -14.91 4.32 0.05
CA LEU A 60 -15.97 5.24 0.46
C LEU A 60 -17.03 5.41 -0.64
N ASN A 61 -16.60 5.55 -1.90
CA ASN A 61 -17.52 5.65 -3.04
C ASN A 61 -18.34 4.35 -3.22
N GLN A 62 -17.73 3.18 -3.02
CA GLN A 62 -18.45 1.91 -3.05
C GLN A 62 -19.50 1.82 -1.94
N ILE A 63 -19.15 2.21 -0.70
CA ILE A 63 -20.08 2.25 0.42
C ILE A 63 -21.25 3.21 0.11
N LEU A 64 -20.96 4.40 -0.41
CA LEU A 64 -21.99 5.37 -0.80
C LEU A 64 -22.95 4.77 -1.85
N ASN A 65 -22.42 4.21 -2.93
CA ASN A 65 -23.23 3.63 -4.00
C ASN A 65 -24.11 2.47 -3.51
N TYR A 66 -23.59 1.62 -2.63
CA TYR A 66 -24.38 0.55 -2.01
C TYR A 66 -25.57 1.10 -1.23
N ASN A 67 -25.37 2.14 -0.41
CA ASN A 67 -26.45 2.75 0.37
C ASN A 67 -27.46 3.52 -0.51
N VAL A 68 -27.02 4.15 -1.60
CA VAL A 68 -27.92 4.78 -2.57
C VAL A 68 -28.81 3.74 -3.24
N GLN A 69 -28.26 2.59 -3.65
CA GLN A 69 -29.03 1.49 -4.24
C GLN A 69 -30.03 0.86 -3.26
N LEU A 70 -29.72 0.80 -1.97
CA LEU A 70 -30.65 0.30 -0.94
C LEU A 70 -31.86 1.22 -0.69
N LEU A 71 -31.71 2.52 -0.99
CA LEU A 71 -32.75 3.54 -0.80
C LEU A 71 -33.60 3.78 -2.06
N ALA A 72 -33.22 3.19 -3.20
CA ALA A 72 -33.94 3.24 -4.47
C ALA A 72 -34.92 2.06 -4.60
#